data_AF-A0A2V5UIG7-F1
#
_entry.id   AF-A0A2V5UIG7-F1
#
_cell.length_a   1.000
_cell.length_b   1.000
_cell.length_c   1.000
_cell.angle_alpha   90.00
_cell.angle_beta   90.00
_cell.angle_gamma   90.00
#
_symmetry.space_group_name_H-M   'P 1'
#
loop_
_entity.id
_entity.type
_entity.pdbx_description
1 polymer ?
#
loop_
_entity_poly.entity_id
_entity_poly.type
_entity_poly.pdbx_seq_one_letter_code
_entity_poly.pdbx_strand_id
1 'polypeptide(L)'
;MLTEQLWDGPDLPDAHMKRGCPTGAAMPLCWSHAEYISMVRSRHDGICLGCVEPAYQRYVLHPARSDYEIWTLRYPMRRMSRGKILRIIIAAQATVVWSIDGGTRTNLLDAIHESRLNLWFADFRTADWPAGSLFTFTFFWKRDQRWEGRDWQISLLER
;
A
#
# COMPACT_ATOMS: atom_id res chain seq x y z
N MET A 1 -26.02 9.45 28.94
CA MET A 1 -25.34 8.39 28.15
C MET A 1 -25.58 8.66 26.68
N LEU A 2 -24.53 8.67 25.86
CA LEU A 2 -24.63 8.83 24.41
C LEU A 2 -25.00 7.49 23.74
N THR A 3 -25.96 7.56 22.84
CA THR A 3 -26.40 6.45 21.99
C THR A 3 -25.59 6.42 20.70
N GLU A 4 -25.66 5.31 19.96
CA GLU A 4 -25.15 5.22 18.60
C GLU A 4 -25.86 6.18 17.64
N GLN A 5 -27.19 6.31 17.73
CA GLN A 5 -27.98 7.04 16.74
C GLN A 5 -29.10 7.84 17.39
N LEU A 6 -29.34 9.03 16.84
CA LEU A 6 -30.52 9.85 17.12
C LEU A 6 -31.44 9.82 15.91
N TRP A 7 -32.75 9.84 16.14
CA TRP A 7 -33.73 9.96 15.08
C TRP A 7 -33.74 11.40 14.54
N ASP A 8 -33.39 11.59 13.27
CA ASP A 8 -33.34 12.91 12.61
C ASP A 8 -34.56 13.20 11.71
N GLY A 9 -35.48 12.23 11.58
CA GLY A 9 -36.75 12.34 10.85
C GLY A 9 -37.89 12.98 11.64
N PRO A 10 -39.09 13.17 11.04
CA PRO A 10 -40.33 13.49 11.76
C PRO A 10 -40.70 12.39 12.76
N ASP A 11 -41.44 12.71 13.82
CA ASP A 11 -41.87 11.71 14.80
C ASP A 11 -42.63 10.55 14.12
N LEU A 12 -42.26 9.32 14.47
CA LEU A 12 -42.90 8.07 14.03
C LEU A 12 -43.41 7.32 15.26
N PRO A 13 -44.67 7.59 15.69
CA PRO A 13 -45.25 6.95 16.86
C PRO A 13 -45.25 5.42 16.78
N ASP A 14 -45.56 4.88 15.60
CA ASP A 14 -45.68 3.43 15.36
C ASP A 14 -44.34 2.69 15.46
N ALA A 15 -43.23 3.40 15.23
CA ALA A 15 -41.88 2.87 15.37
C ALA A 15 -41.22 3.28 16.70
N HIS A 16 -41.96 3.98 17.58
CA HIS A 16 -41.45 4.58 18.82
C HIS A 16 -40.23 5.49 18.60
N MET A 17 -40.13 6.14 17.44
CA MET A 17 -39.03 7.06 17.12
C MET A 17 -39.50 8.50 17.25
N LYS A 18 -38.73 9.31 17.98
CA LYS A 18 -39.01 10.73 18.24
C LYS A 18 -37.81 11.57 17.85
N ARG A 19 -38.04 12.68 17.15
CA ARG A 19 -36.96 13.53 16.62
C ARG A 19 -36.03 13.98 17.75
N GLY A 20 -34.73 13.79 17.55
CA GLY A 20 -33.68 14.12 18.50
C GLY A 20 -33.54 13.13 19.66
N CYS A 21 -34.33 12.07 19.71
CA CYS A 21 -34.23 11.01 20.72
C CYS A 21 -33.47 9.78 20.18
N PRO A 22 -32.97 8.90 21.07
CA PRO A 22 -32.36 7.64 20.67
C PRO A 22 -33.30 6.77 19.84
N THR A 23 -32.76 6.06 18.85
CA THR A 23 -33.53 5.15 17.97
C THR A 23 -33.79 3.76 18.58
N GLY A 24 -33.28 3.50 19.78
CA GLY A 24 -33.24 2.15 20.37
C GLY A 24 -32.00 1.33 20.00
N ALA A 25 -31.09 1.90 19.22
CA ALA A 25 -29.75 1.36 18.97
C ALA A 25 -28.88 1.35 20.25
N ALA A 26 -27.63 0.87 20.13
CA ALA A 26 -26.74 0.68 21.28
C ALA A 26 -26.66 1.93 22.19
N MET A 27 -26.94 1.74 23.48
CA MET A 27 -26.92 2.80 24.48
C MET A 27 -26.63 2.23 25.88
N PRO A 28 -25.53 2.62 26.55
CA PRO A 28 -24.47 3.51 26.05
C PRO A 28 -23.64 2.85 24.94
N LEU A 29 -23.22 3.62 23.94
CA LEU A 29 -22.15 3.20 23.03
C LEU A 29 -20.83 3.86 23.45
N CYS A 30 -19.84 3.08 23.90
CA CYS A 30 -18.54 3.60 24.32
C CYS A 30 -17.86 4.43 23.22
N TRP A 31 -18.05 4.05 21.95
CA TRP A 31 -17.49 4.79 20.82
C TRP A 31 -18.06 6.21 20.72
N SER A 32 -19.39 6.40 20.81
CA SER A 32 -19.99 7.75 20.81
C SER A 32 -19.41 8.65 21.91
N HIS A 33 -19.08 8.08 23.07
CA HIS A 33 -18.44 8.82 24.16
C HIS A 33 -16.98 9.17 23.85
N ALA A 34 -16.21 8.23 23.28
CA ALA A 34 -14.83 8.48 22.87
C ALA A 34 -14.74 9.55 21.77
N GLU A 35 -15.64 9.53 20.77
CA GLU A 35 -15.69 10.56 19.73
C GLU A 35 -16.05 11.94 20.29
N TYR A 36 -17.03 12.00 21.21
CA TYR A 36 -17.39 13.26 21.86
C TYR A 36 -16.21 13.87 22.62
N ILE A 37 -15.48 13.07 23.40
CA ILE A 37 -14.28 13.52 24.12
C ILE A 37 -13.21 13.97 23.12
N SER A 38 -12.99 13.20 22.05
CA SER A 38 -12.00 13.52 21.02
C SER A 38 -12.33 14.84 20.31
N MET A 39 -13.61 15.09 20.02
CA MET A 39 -14.08 16.34 19.43
C MET A 39 -13.86 17.53 20.37
N VAL A 40 -14.29 17.42 21.64
CA VAL A 40 -14.12 18.50 22.63
C VAL A 40 -12.64 18.84 22.81
N ARG A 41 -11.79 17.82 22.92
CA ARG A 41 -10.35 17.99 23.05
C ARG A 41 -9.74 18.63 21.79
N SER A 42 -10.13 18.16 20.61
CA SER A 42 -9.65 18.73 19.34
C SER A 42 -10.05 20.19 19.17
N ARG A 43 -11.27 20.55 19.57
CA ARG A 43 -11.76 21.94 19.55
C ARG A 43 -10.97 22.83 20.50
N HIS A 44 -10.62 22.33 21.68
CA HIS A 44 -9.82 23.07 22.66
C HIS A 44 -8.39 23.33 22.15
N ASP A 45 -7.76 22.30 21.57
CA ASP A 45 -6.37 22.36 21.11
C ASP A 45 -6.22 23.02 19.71
N GLY A 46 -7.32 23.15 18.96
CA GLY A 46 -7.31 23.66 17.58
C GLY A 46 -6.73 22.68 16.55
N ILE A 47 -6.40 21.46 16.96
CA ILE A 47 -5.87 20.37 16.14
C ILE A 47 -6.62 19.08 16.44
N CYS A 48 -6.79 18.21 15.44
CA CYS A 48 -7.38 16.89 15.65
C CYS A 48 -6.56 16.08 16.65
N LEU A 49 -7.18 15.59 17.73
CA LEU A 49 -6.55 14.77 18.77
C LEU A 49 -5.85 13.52 18.19
N GLY A 50 -6.43 12.93 17.14
CA GLY A 50 -5.86 11.78 16.45
C GLY A 50 -4.76 12.12 15.43
N CYS A 51 -4.35 13.38 15.33
CA CYS A 51 -3.33 13.79 14.36
C CYS A 51 -1.95 13.27 14.78
N VAL A 52 -1.41 12.34 13.99
CA VAL A 52 -0.02 11.89 14.13
C VAL A 52 0.86 12.83 13.31
N GLU A 53 1.54 13.77 14.00
CA GLU A 53 2.27 14.86 13.35
C GLU A 53 3.27 14.39 12.27
N PRO A 54 4.12 13.35 12.49
CA PRO A 54 5.00 12.85 11.43
C PRO A 54 4.25 12.35 10.18
N ALA A 55 3.06 11.76 10.35
CA ALA A 55 2.24 11.29 9.23
C ALA A 55 1.59 12.47 8.50
N TYR A 56 1.07 13.45 9.22
CA TYR A 56 0.48 14.66 8.64
C TYR A 56 1.50 15.42 7.80
N GLN A 57 2.71 15.63 8.34
CA GLN A 57 3.84 16.23 7.63
C GLN A 57 4.17 15.46 6.34
N ARG A 58 4.28 14.13 6.44
CA ARG A 58 4.70 13.26 5.31
C ARG A 58 3.66 13.13 4.19
N TYR A 59 2.37 13.13 4.53
CA TYR A 59 1.31 12.74 3.59
C TYR A 59 0.39 13.90 3.19
N VAL A 60 0.25 14.94 4.01
CA VAL A 60 -0.62 16.09 3.72
C VAL A 60 0.21 17.31 3.31
N LEU A 61 1.17 17.73 4.13
CA LEU A 61 1.93 18.96 3.88
C LEU A 61 3.05 18.76 2.85
N HIS A 62 3.76 17.63 2.92
CA HIS A 62 4.89 17.32 2.06
C HIS A 62 4.70 15.98 1.34
N PRO A 63 3.65 15.85 0.49
CA PRO A 63 3.37 14.61 -0.20
C PRO A 63 4.52 14.27 -1.17
N ALA A 64 5.40 13.35 -0.75
CA ALA A 64 6.45 12.83 -1.62
C ALA A 64 5.95 11.59 -2.37
N ARG A 65 6.05 11.63 -3.70
CA ARG A 65 5.78 10.49 -4.59
C ARG A 65 6.87 9.43 -4.40
N SER A 66 6.49 8.16 -4.38
CA SER A 66 7.45 7.06 -4.36
C SER A 66 8.17 6.97 -5.70
N ASP A 67 9.50 6.90 -5.70
CA ASP A 67 10.29 6.59 -6.90
C ASP A 67 10.36 5.09 -7.19
N TYR A 68 9.83 4.27 -6.30
CA TYR A 68 9.80 2.82 -6.42
C TYR A 68 8.43 2.30 -6.87
N GLU A 69 8.49 1.27 -7.69
CA GLU A 69 7.41 0.31 -7.96
C GLU A 69 7.86 -1.04 -7.41
N ILE A 70 7.06 -1.66 -6.56
CA ILE A 70 7.47 -2.87 -5.83
C ILE A 70 6.74 -4.08 -6.41
N TRP A 71 7.53 -5.07 -6.84
CA TRP A 71 7.04 -6.36 -7.29
C TRP A 71 7.36 -7.44 -6.25
N THR A 72 6.40 -8.32 -5.98
CA THR A 72 6.61 -9.51 -5.13
C THR A 72 5.91 -10.72 -5.74
N LEU A 73 6.30 -11.93 -5.35
CA LEU A 73 5.61 -13.16 -5.77
C LEU A 73 4.11 -13.16 -5.42
N ARG A 74 3.74 -12.52 -4.30
CA ARG A 74 2.34 -12.41 -3.85
C ARG A 74 1.56 -11.31 -4.56
N TYR A 75 2.26 -10.29 -5.05
CA TYR A 75 1.67 -9.16 -5.76
C TYR A 75 2.42 -8.90 -7.07
N PRO A 76 2.24 -9.78 -8.07
CA PRO A 76 2.92 -9.63 -9.35
C PRO A 76 2.22 -8.55 -10.19
N MET A 77 2.82 -7.36 -10.25
CA MET A 77 2.39 -6.33 -11.18
C MET A 77 2.78 -6.68 -12.62
N ARG A 78 1.96 -6.28 -13.60
CA ARG A 78 2.16 -6.54 -15.03
C ARG A 78 2.51 -5.29 -15.85
N ARG A 79 2.33 -4.11 -15.26
CA ARG A 79 2.54 -2.82 -15.93
C ARG A 79 3.15 -1.85 -14.94
N MET A 80 4.10 -1.03 -15.39
CA MET A 80 4.68 0.03 -14.58
C MET A 80 4.93 1.30 -15.40
N SER A 81 5.00 2.44 -14.71
CA SER A 81 5.39 3.71 -15.34
C SER A 81 6.90 3.76 -15.58
N ARG A 82 7.33 4.31 -16.72
CA ARG A 82 8.74 4.58 -17.00
C ARG A 82 9.33 5.58 -15.98
N GLY A 83 10.61 5.40 -15.67
CA GLY A 83 11.38 6.30 -14.81
C GLY A 83 11.29 5.99 -13.31
N LYS A 84 10.61 4.90 -12.94
CA LYS A 84 10.62 4.37 -11.57
C LYS A 84 11.73 3.33 -11.39
N ILE A 85 12.13 3.11 -10.15
CA ILE A 85 12.97 1.98 -9.77
C ILE A 85 12.04 0.80 -9.53
N LEU A 86 12.14 -0.24 -10.35
CA LEU A 86 11.47 -1.50 -10.06
C LEU A 86 12.28 -2.22 -8.97
N ARG A 87 11.67 -2.42 -7.81
CA ARG A 87 12.23 -3.25 -6.74
C ARG A 87 11.51 -4.58 -6.70
N ILE A 88 12.25 -5.65 -6.97
CA ILE A 88 11.77 -7.02 -6.77
C ILE A 88 12.12 -7.43 -5.35
N ILE A 89 11.12 -7.83 -4.54
CA ILE A 89 11.33 -8.35 -3.18
C ILE A 89 10.96 -9.83 -3.13
N ILE A 90 11.87 -10.63 -2.58
CA ILE A 90 11.76 -12.08 -2.44
C ILE A 90 12.25 -12.53 -1.06
N ALA A 91 11.76 -13.68 -0.60
CA ALA A 91 12.02 -14.19 0.75
C ALA A 91 13.33 -14.96 0.89
N ALA A 92 14.02 -15.26 -0.21
CA ALA A 92 15.22 -16.09 -0.22
C ALA A 92 16.24 -15.57 -1.22
N GLN A 93 17.51 -15.92 -1.00
CA GLN A 93 18.60 -15.58 -1.89
C GLN A 93 18.37 -16.15 -3.30
N ALA A 94 18.38 -15.28 -4.29
CA ALA A 94 18.24 -15.67 -5.68
C ALA A 94 19.09 -14.78 -6.60
N THR A 95 19.38 -15.32 -7.78
CA THR A 95 19.80 -14.52 -8.93
C THR A 95 18.57 -14.24 -9.78
N VAL A 96 18.29 -12.96 -10.03
CA VAL A 96 17.27 -12.55 -11.00
C VAL A 96 17.89 -12.64 -12.38
N VAL A 97 17.26 -13.43 -13.23
CA VAL A 97 17.67 -13.65 -14.62
C VAL A 97 16.67 -12.89 -15.49
N TRP A 98 17.14 -11.91 -16.26
CA TRP A 98 16.24 -10.92 -16.86
C TRP A 98 16.68 -10.42 -18.24
N SER A 99 15.73 -9.89 -19.00
CA SER A 99 15.92 -9.28 -20.32
C SER A 99 14.88 -8.16 -20.53
N ILE A 100 15.21 -7.21 -21.40
CA ILE A 100 14.30 -6.15 -21.90
C ILE A 100 14.16 -6.18 -23.42
N ASP A 101 14.83 -7.13 -24.09
CA ASP A 101 14.98 -7.25 -25.54
C ASP A 101 14.39 -8.57 -26.07
N GLY A 102 13.32 -9.05 -25.43
CA GLY A 102 12.60 -10.25 -25.84
C GLY A 102 13.37 -11.56 -25.62
N GLY A 103 14.32 -11.58 -24.68
CA GLY A 103 15.14 -12.77 -24.37
C GLY A 103 16.40 -12.92 -25.22
N THR A 104 16.72 -11.94 -26.07
CA THR A 104 17.93 -11.99 -26.92
C THR A 104 19.20 -11.88 -26.08
N ARG A 105 19.19 -11.01 -25.06
CA ARG A 105 20.28 -10.85 -24.10
C ARG A 105 19.80 -11.09 -22.68
N THR A 106 20.25 -12.19 -22.12
CA THR A 106 20.03 -12.53 -20.71
C THR A 106 21.05 -11.84 -19.82
N ASN A 107 20.57 -11.12 -18.81
CA ASN A 107 21.36 -10.47 -17.79
C ASN A 107 21.10 -11.15 -16.43
N LEU A 108 22.09 -11.06 -15.54
CA LEU A 108 22.02 -11.64 -14.20
C LEU A 108 22.18 -10.52 -13.17
N LEU A 109 21.33 -10.52 -12.15
CA LEU A 109 21.44 -9.62 -11.01
C LEU A 109 21.18 -10.40 -9.72
N ASP A 110 22.17 -10.48 -8.86
CA ASP A 110 22.02 -11.10 -7.55
C ASP A 110 21.17 -10.22 -6.62
N ALA A 111 20.21 -10.84 -5.94
CA ALA A 111 19.45 -10.15 -4.91
C ALA A 111 20.35 -9.83 -3.70
N ILE A 112 20.16 -8.66 -3.13
CA ILE A 112 20.86 -8.13 -1.96
C ILE A 112 20.04 -8.44 -0.71
N HIS A 113 20.70 -8.91 0.34
CA HIS A 113 20.06 -9.16 1.64
C HIS A 113 19.91 -7.86 2.43
N GLU A 114 18.68 -7.51 2.80
CA GLU A 114 18.39 -6.47 3.80
C GLU A 114 18.12 -7.17 5.14
N SER A 115 19.15 -7.19 5.99
CA SER A 115 19.13 -7.92 7.25
C SER A 115 18.11 -7.37 8.27
N ARG A 116 17.82 -6.06 8.25
CA ARG A 116 16.90 -5.43 9.21
C ARG A 116 15.46 -5.88 9.00
N LEU A 117 15.10 -6.21 7.76
CA LEU A 117 13.77 -6.68 7.38
C LEU A 117 13.75 -8.17 7.04
N ASN A 118 14.91 -8.85 7.12
CA ASN A 118 15.09 -10.25 6.77
C ASN A 118 14.49 -10.61 5.40
N LEU A 119 14.84 -9.82 4.38
CA LEU A 119 14.36 -10.00 3.01
C LEU A 119 15.48 -9.82 2.00
N TRP A 120 15.22 -10.26 0.77
CA TRP A 120 16.12 -10.07 -0.37
C TRP A 120 15.47 -9.18 -1.41
N PHE A 121 16.25 -8.28 -2.02
CA PHE A 121 15.73 -7.41 -3.06
C PHE A 121 16.70 -7.19 -4.22
N ALA A 122 16.16 -6.85 -5.39
CA ALA A 122 16.91 -6.43 -6.56
C ALA A 122 16.27 -5.19 -7.18
N ASP A 123 17.08 -4.16 -7.44
CA ASP A 123 16.64 -2.88 -7.98
C ASP A 123 17.01 -2.71 -9.45
N PHE A 124 16.04 -2.31 -10.26
CA PHE A 124 16.19 -2.05 -11.69
C PHE A 124 15.82 -0.59 -11.98
N ARG A 125 16.81 0.21 -12.39
CA ARG A 125 16.57 1.59 -12.82
C ARG A 125 16.02 1.56 -14.24
N THR A 126 14.74 1.92 -14.39
CA THR A 126 14.03 1.84 -15.68
C THR A 126 14.05 3.13 -16.49
N ALA A 127 14.75 4.17 -16.01
CA ALA A 127 14.77 5.48 -16.66
C ALA A 127 15.37 5.42 -18.08
N ASP A 128 16.41 4.59 -18.26
CA ASP A 128 17.17 4.48 -19.50
C ASP A 128 16.63 3.37 -20.43
N TRP A 129 15.53 2.72 -20.05
CA TRP A 129 14.95 1.66 -20.87
C TRP A 129 14.11 2.26 -22.00
N PRO A 130 14.16 1.66 -23.21
CA PRO A 130 13.32 2.09 -24.32
C PRO A 130 11.84 2.14 -23.95
N ALA A 131 11.12 3.09 -24.55
CA ALA A 131 9.68 3.18 -24.39
C ALA A 131 9.00 1.89 -24.89
N GLY A 132 7.96 1.43 -24.18
CA GLY A 132 7.27 0.17 -24.52
C GLY A 132 8.06 -1.11 -24.23
N SER A 133 9.21 -1.02 -23.53
CA SER A 133 10.01 -2.20 -23.17
C SER A 133 9.19 -3.24 -22.41
N LEU A 134 9.42 -4.52 -22.75
CA LEU A 134 8.88 -5.65 -22.00
C LEU A 134 10.00 -6.24 -21.15
N PHE A 135 9.93 -6.00 -19.83
CA PHE A 135 10.85 -6.60 -18.88
C PHE A 135 10.41 -8.03 -18.58
N THR A 136 11.23 -8.99 -18.96
CA THR A 136 10.99 -10.41 -18.71
C THR A 136 12.02 -10.95 -17.74
N PHE A 137 11.60 -11.67 -16.72
CA PHE A 137 12.52 -12.22 -15.72
C PHE A 137 12.03 -13.50 -15.07
N THR A 138 12.98 -14.24 -14.50
CA THR A 138 12.74 -15.39 -13.63
C THR A 138 13.78 -15.43 -12.51
N PHE A 139 13.67 -16.41 -11.61
CA PHE A 139 14.57 -16.57 -10.48
C PHE A 139 15.32 -17.90 -10.56
N PHE A 140 16.62 -17.83 -10.28
CA PHE A 140 17.41 -18.99 -9.86
C PHE A 140 17.61 -18.93 -8.34
N TRP A 141 16.97 -19.83 -7.61
CA TRP A 141 17.02 -19.90 -6.15
C TRP A 141 18.32 -20.54 -5.70
N LYS A 142 19.22 -19.74 -5.10
CA LYS A 142 20.59 -20.20 -4.78
C LYS A 142 20.61 -21.29 -3.71
N ARG A 143 19.72 -21.24 -2.73
CA ARG A 143 19.69 -22.26 -1.66
C ARG A 143 19.27 -23.63 -2.19
N ASP A 144 18.21 -23.65 -3.00
CA ASP A 144 17.60 -24.90 -3.47
C ASP A 144 18.20 -25.36 -4.81
N GLN A 145 19.11 -24.58 -5.41
CA GLN A 145 19.73 -24.82 -6.72
C GLN A 145 18.71 -25.13 -7.81
N ARG A 146 17.61 -24.38 -7.83
CA ARG A 146 16.48 -24.62 -8.73
C ARG A 146 16.00 -23.34 -9.40
N TRP A 147 15.42 -23.49 -10.59
CA TRP A 147 14.69 -22.44 -11.26
C TRP A 147 13.27 -22.31 -10.69
N GLU A 148 12.71 -21.10 -10.76
CA GLU A 148 11.31 -20.82 -10.40
C GLU A 148 10.31 -21.55 -11.33
N GLY A 149 10.75 -21.95 -12.53
CA GLY A 149 9.95 -22.74 -13.46
C GLY A 149 8.89 -21.93 -14.22
N ARG A 150 8.93 -20.61 -14.10
CA ARG A 150 8.06 -19.67 -14.82
C ARG A 150 8.77 -18.36 -15.08
N ASP A 151 8.38 -17.71 -16.16
CA ASP A 151 8.81 -16.35 -16.47
C ASP A 151 7.73 -15.34 -16.11
N TRP A 152 8.18 -14.17 -15.69
CA TRP A 152 7.36 -13.03 -15.35
C TRP A 152 7.59 -11.93 -16.37
N GLN A 153 6.55 -11.13 -16.62
CA GLN A 153 6.60 -10.06 -17.61
C GLN A 153 5.98 -8.77 -17.06
N ILE A 154 6.67 -7.66 -17.25
CA ILE A 154 6.21 -6.32 -16.89
C ILE A 154 6.36 -5.41 -18.10
N SER A 155 5.24 -4.87 -18.58
CA SER A 155 5.25 -3.87 -19.65
C SER A 155 5.52 -2.47 -19.09
N LEU A 156 6.48 -1.76 -19.66
CA LEU A 156 6.69 -0.35 -19.36
C LEU A 156 5.75 0.49 -20.21
N LEU A 157 4.84 1.20 -19.55
CA LEU A 157 3.93 2.12 -20.22
C LEU A 157 4.65 3.42 -20.58
N GLU A 158 4.41 3.90 -21.80
CA GLU A 158 4.66 5.30 -22.14
C GLU A 158 3.79 6.18 -21.24
N ARG A 159 4.38 7.24 -20.69
CA ARG A 159 3.64 8.22 -19.91
C ARG A 159 2.79 9.10 -20.81
#